data_AF-A0A1P8JRK1-F1
#
_entry.id   AF-A0A1P8JRK1-F1
#
_cell.length_a   1.000
_cell.length_b   1.000
_cell.length_c   1.000
_cell.angle_alpha   90.00
_cell.angle_beta   90.00
_cell.angle_gamma   90.00
#
_symmetry.space_group_name_H-M   'P 1'
#
loop_
_entity.id
_entity.type
_entity.pdbx_description
1 polymer ?
#
loop_
_entity_poly.entity_id
_entity_poly.type
_entity_poly.pdbx_seq_one_letter_code
_entity_poly.pdbx_strand_id
1 'polypeptide(L)'
;MIALLNQKGGAGKTTLATHLAGELAMAGSRVTLLDADPQGSALDWAQRRLQNGQGRLYGVFGLARDSLHQEAPQIALEADYVVIDGPPRVAALARSALLAADLVLIPVQPSAYDVWASHEMVTLIAEARVFRPQLRAAFVINRRVVGTVIGREARAALADQPFAALQTEVSQRIVFADSVAAGRLACEAAPKCAAAREIAALAQAVQEALR
;
A
#
# COMPACT_ATOMS: atom_id res chain seq x y z
N MET A 1 -11.99 2.26 -2.63
CA MET A 1 -10.73 2.78 -2.06
C MET A 1 -9.85 1.63 -1.56
N ILE A 2 -8.53 1.76 -1.71
CA ILE A 2 -7.53 0.75 -1.31
C ILE A 2 -6.64 1.39 -0.24
N ALA A 3 -6.54 0.79 0.95
CA ALA A 3 -5.66 1.29 2.01
C ALA A 3 -4.47 0.37 2.24
N LEU A 4 -3.27 0.93 2.37
CA LEU A 4 -2.06 0.20 2.75
C LEU A 4 -1.78 0.47 4.23
N LEU A 5 -2.08 -0.53 5.08
CA LEU A 5 -2.05 -0.38 6.53
C LEU A 5 -1.18 -1.45 7.19
N ASN A 6 -0.35 -1.03 8.13
CA ASN A 6 0.40 -1.89 9.04
C ASN A 6 0.94 -1.01 10.19
N GLN A 7 0.74 -1.47 11.43
CA GLN A 7 1.24 -0.80 12.64
C GLN A 7 2.77 -0.80 12.73
N LYS A 8 3.46 -1.72 12.05
CA LYS A 8 4.92 -1.73 11.97
C LYS A 8 5.46 -0.67 11.02
N GLY A 9 6.41 0.13 11.51
CA GLY A 9 7.22 1.03 10.69
C GLY A 9 8.13 0.25 9.73
N GLY A 10 8.35 0.76 8.52
CA GLY A 10 9.26 0.14 7.55
C GLY A 10 8.73 -1.10 6.81
N ALA A 11 7.44 -1.41 6.94
CA ALA A 11 6.77 -2.47 6.17
C ALA A 11 6.62 -2.15 4.66
N GLY A 12 6.94 -0.91 4.25
CA GLY A 12 6.93 -0.45 2.86
C GLY A 12 5.56 0.02 2.35
N LYS A 13 4.71 0.53 3.24
CA LYS A 13 3.38 1.09 2.91
C LYS A 13 3.47 2.18 1.84
N THR A 14 4.19 3.25 2.09
CA THR A 14 4.38 4.35 1.14
C THR A 14 4.96 3.91 -0.20
N THR A 15 5.96 3.03 -0.19
CA THR A 15 6.56 2.51 -1.43
C THR A 15 5.53 1.76 -2.27
N LEU A 16 4.78 0.85 -1.65
CA LEU A 16 3.72 0.13 -2.37
C LEU A 16 2.57 1.05 -2.76
N ALA A 17 2.22 2.04 -1.95
CA ALA A 17 1.13 2.98 -2.21
C ALA A 17 1.42 3.83 -3.45
N THR A 18 2.63 4.43 -3.52
CA THR A 18 3.04 5.24 -4.67
C THR A 18 3.17 4.39 -5.94
N HIS A 19 3.71 3.18 -5.83
CA HIS A 19 3.87 2.28 -6.97
C HIS A 19 2.54 1.73 -7.48
N LEU A 20 1.64 1.32 -6.58
CA LEU A 20 0.31 0.86 -6.95
C LEU A 20 -0.51 1.97 -7.60
N ALA A 21 -0.51 3.17 -7.01
CA ALA A 21 -1.19 4.33 -7.58
C ALA A 21 -0.64 4.69 -8.97
N GLY A 22 0.69 4.66 -9.11
CA GLY A 22 1.37 4.92 -10.38
C GLY A 22 1.03 3.90 -11.46
N GLU A 23 1.04 2.61 -11.13
CA GLU A 23 0.70 1.55 -12.07
C GLU A 23 -0.76 1.66 -12.55
N LEU A 24 -1.71 1.91 -11.62
CA LEU A 24 -3.11 2.13 -11.95
C LEU A 24 -3.32 3.36 -12.85
N ALA A 25 -2.58 4.45 -12.59
CA ALA A 25 -2.62 5.67 -13.39
C ALA A 25 -2.03 5.45 -14.79
N MET A 26 -0.92 4.73 -14.90
CA MET A 26 -0.30 4.35 -16.19
C MET A 26 -1.19 3.40 -17.00
N ALA A 27 -2.04 2.61 -16.33
CA ALA A 27 -3.08 1.81 -16.97
C ALA A 27 -4.32 2.63 -17.41
N GLY A 28 -4.29 3.96 -17.25
CA GLY A 28 -5.31 4.89 -17.73
C GLY A 28 -6.41 5.24 -16.73
N SER A 29 -6.30 4.81 -15.46
CA SER A 29 -7.29 5.15 -14.43
C SER A 29 -7.01 6.55 -13.85
N ARG A 30 -8.07 7.28 -13.47
CA ARG A 30 -7.94 8.48 -12.63
C ARG A 30 -7.65 8.04 -11.21
N VAL A 31 -6.45 8.35 -10.72
CA VAL A 31 -6.00 7.91 -9.40
C VAL A 31 -5.76 9.12 -8.49
N THR A 32 -6.14 8.96 -7.23
CA THR A 32 -5.73 9.86 -6.14
C THR A 32 -5.06 9.06 -5.03
N LEU A 33 -3.92 9.56 -4.53
CA LEU A 33 -3.26 9.05 -3.34
C LEU A 33 -3.50 10.00 -2.16
N LEU A 34 -4.02 9.46 -1.07
CA LEU A 34 -4.19 10.15 0.20
C LEU A 34 -3.05 9.76 1.14
N ASP A 35 -2.21 10.73 1.49
CA ASP A 35 -1.17 10.56 2.49
C ASP A 35 -1.78 10.78 3.88
N ALA A 36 -2.10 9.68 4.57
CA ALA A 36 -2.67 9.69 5.91
C ALA A 36 -1.60 9.55 6.99
N ASP A 37 -0.31 9.52 6.62
CA ASP A 37 0.80 9.50 7.56
C ASP A 37 1.21 10.94 7.92
N PRO A 38 1.21 11.32 9.21
CA PRO A 38 1.75 12.62 9.63
C PRO A 38 3.19 12.89 9.19
N GLN A 39 3.97 11.84 8.86
CA GLN A 39 5.32 11.99 8.31
C GLN A 39 5.34 12.48 6.85
N GLY A 40 4.22 12.42 6.12
CA GLY A 40 4.11 13.00 4.78
C GLY A 40 5.01 12.36 3.72
N SER A 41 5.35 11.08 3.87
CA SER A 41 6.34 10.42 2.99
C SER A 41 5.87 10.31 1.53
N ALA A 42 4.56 10.20 1.27
CA ALA A 42 4.03 10.16 -0.09
C ALA A 42 3.96 11.57 -0.71
N LEU A 43 3.67 12.59 0.09
CA LEU A 43 3.77 13.99 -0.30
C LEU A 43 5.20 14.37 -0.68
N ASP A 44 6.18 13.98 0.13
CA ASP A 44 7.61 14.18 -0.15
C ASP A 44 8.02 13.55 -1.47
N TRP A 45 7.55 12.33 -1.74
CA TRP A 45 7.80 11.66 -3.03
C TRP A 45 7.22 12.46 -4.20
N ALA A 46 5.99 12.96 -4.07
CA ALA A 46 5.33 13.75 -5.11
C ALA A 46 6.04 15.09 -5.35
N GLN A 47 6.55 15.72 -4.30
CA GLN A 47 7.34 16.94 -4.40
C GLN A 47 8.68 16.68 -5.11
N ARG A 48 9.39 15.61 -4.76
CA ARG A 48 10.66 15.22 -5.42
C ARG A 48 10.46 14.95 -6.91
N ARG A 49 9.35 14.31 -7.28
CA ARG A 49 8.97 14.07 -8.67
C ARG A 49 8.95 15.38 -9.48
N LEU A 50 8.28 16.41 -8.94
CA LEU A 50 8.19 17.72 -9.58
C LEU A 50 9.54 18.44 -9.64
N GLN A 51 10.31 18.40 -8.54
CA GLN A 51 11.65 19.00 -8.46
C GLN A 51 12.62 18.40 -9.49
N ASN A 52 12.49 17.11 -9.78
CA ASN A 52 13.30 16.40 -10.76
C ASN A 52 12.76 16.53 -12.20
N GLY A 53 11.88 17.50 -12.46
CA GLY A 53 11.36 17.81 -13.80
C GLY A 53 10.36 16.79 -14.34
N GLN A 54 9.81 15.92 -13.48
CA GLN A 54 8.80 14.95 -13.90
C GLN A 54 7.41 15.51 -13.65
N GLY A 55 6.51 15.33 -14.62
CA GLY A 55 5.11 15.76 -14.49
C GLY A 55 4.35 14.97 -13.43
N ARG A 56 3.21 15.50 -12.98
CA ARG A 56 2.29 14.76 -12.09
C ARG A 56 1.75 13.53 -12.81
N LEU A 57 1.83 12.37 -12.15
CA LEU A 57 1.25 11.12 -12.66
C LEU A 57 -0.18 10.90 -12.15
N TYR A 58 -0.44 11.27 -10.89
CA TYR A 58 -1.73 11.20 -10.22
C TYR A 58 -1.78 12.27 -9.11
N GLY A 59 -2.97 12.54 -8.55
CA GLY A 59 -3.14 13.50 -7.46
C GLY A 59 -2.61 12.96 -6.13
N VAL A 60 -1.89 13.76 -5.36
CA VAL A 60 -1.43 13.39 -4.01
C VAL A 60 -1.87 14.46 -3.02
N PHE A 61 -2.59 14.07 -1.98
CA PHE A 61 -3.16 14.97 -0.97
C PHE A 61 -2.82 14.50 0.44
N GLY A 62 -2.41 15.43 1.31
CA GLY A 62 -2.22 15.16 2.73
C GLY A 62 -3.55 15.14 3.48
N LEU A 63 -3.85 14.04 4.15
CA LEU A 63 -5.08 13.87 4.93
C LEU A 63 -4.85 13.04 6.19
N ALA A 64 -3.80 13.37 6.96
CA ALA A 64 -3.54 12.76 8.27
C ALA A 64 -4.50 13.30 9.35
N ARG A 65 -5.79 12.95 9.23
CA ARG A 65 -6.86 13.36 10.15
C ARG A 65 -7.71 12.17 10.58
N ASP A 66 -8.17 12.17 11.83
CA ASP A 66 -9.08 11.15 12.34
C ASP A 66 -10.45 11.17 11.62
N SER A 67 -10.76 12.27 10.92
CA SER A 67 -11.92 12.45 10.04
C SER A 67 -11.73 11.94 8.61
N LEU A 68 -10.60 11.31 8.25
CA LEU A 68 -10.32 10.84 6.88
C LEU A 68 -11.50 10.10 6.23
N HIS A 69 -12.18 9.20 6.95
CA HIS A 69 -13.34 8.45 6.45
C HIS A 69 -14.54 9.32 6.02
N GLN A 70 -14.63 10.55 6.51
CA GLN A 70 -15.69 11.51 6.16
C GLN A 70 -15.32 12.33 4.94
N GLU A 71 -14.04 12.64 4.76
CA GLU A 71 -13.52 13.50 3.70
C GLU A 71 -13.15 12.71 2.44
N ALA A 72 -12.57 11.51 2.59
CA ALA A 72 -12.14 10.66 1.48
C ALA A 72 -13.26 10.33 0.47
N PRO A 73 -14.53 10.08 0.85
CA PRO A 73 -15.61 9.82 -0.10
C PRO A 73 -15.84 10.94 -1.12
N GLN A 74 -15.67 12.21 -0.72
CA GLN A 74 -15.81 13.33 -1.66
C GLN A 74 -14.68 13.32 -2.69
N ILE A 75 -13.46 13.04 -2.26
CA ILE A 75 -12.28 12.93 -3.15
C ILE A 75 -12.45 11.74 -4.11
N ALA A 76 -13.06 10.64 -3.65
CA ALA A 76 -13.32 9.47 -4.49
C ALA A 76 -14.33 9.72 -5.63
N LEU A 77 -15.14 10.79 -5.59
CA LEU A 77 -16.08 11.09 -6.68
C LEU A 77 -15.36 11.43 -8.00
N GLU A 78 -14.13 11.95 -7.91
CA GLU A 78 -13.35 12.39 -9.06
C GLU A 78 -12.31 11.36 -9.54
N ALA A 79 -12.18 10.24 -8.83
CA ALA A 79 -11.17 9.22 -9.07
C ALA A 79 -11.80 7.84 -9.28
N ASP A 80 -11.24 7.06 -10.20
CA ASP A 80 -11.61 5.66 -10.38
C ASP A 80 -11.01 4.80 -9.25
N TYR A 81 -9.83 5.19 -8.76
CA TYR A 81 -9.19 4.60 -7.59
C TYR A 81 -8.67 5.66 -6.62
N VAL A 82 -8.91 5.43 -5.33
CA VAL A 82 -8.24 6.15 -4.23
C VAL A 82 -7.36 5.17 -3.49
N VAL A 83 -6.07 5.51 -3.38
CA VAL A 83 -5.06 4.77 -2.60
C VAL A 83 -4.76 5.55 -1.32
N ILE A 84 -4.85 4.91 -0.17
CA ILE A 84 -4.57 5.53 1.15
C ILE A 84 -3.25 4.96 1.66
N ASP A 85 -2.25 5.83 1.84
CA ASP A 85 -1.02 5.50 2.56
C ASP A 85 -1.20 5.76 4.05
N GLY A 86 -1.31 4.70 4.85
CA GLY A 86 -1.62 4.83 6.27
C GLY A 86 -0.40 5.06 7.17
N PRO A 87 -0.59 5.62 8.37
CA PRO A 87 0.49 5.85 9.31
C PRO A 87 1.00 4.56 9.98
N PRO A 88 2.26 4.54 10.47
CA PRO A 88 2.69 3.57 11.46
C PRO A 88 2.18 3.96 12.87
N ARG A 89 1.75 2.98 13.67
CA ARG A 89 1.49 3.11 15.12
C ARG A 89 0.41 4.10 15.57
N VAL A 90 -0.28 4.81 14.67
CA VAL A 90 -1.36 5.74 15.03
C VAL A 90 -2.71 5.06 14.81
N ALA A 91 -3.26 4.48 15.90
CA ALA A 91 -4.48 3.67 15.83
C ALA A 91 -5.72 4.44 15.34
N ALA A 92 -5.90 5.71 15.74
CA ALA A 92 -7.05 6.52 15.36
C ALA A 92 -7.10 6.79 13.84
N LEU A 93 -5.98 7.21 13.27
CA LEU A 93 -5.82 7.39 11.83
C LEU A 93 -5.96 6.07 11.05
N ALA A 94 -5.36 4.99 11.55
CA ALA A 94 -5.51 3.66 10.95
C ALA A 94 -7.00 3.22 10.93
N ARG A 95 -7.74 3.43 12.02
CA ARG A 95 -9.19 3.17 12.08
C ARG A 95 -9.97 4.03 11.09
N SER A 96 -9.62 5.32 10.96
CA SER A 96 -10.24 6.19 9.97
C SER A 96 -10.00 5.69 8.54
N ALA A 97 -8.79 5.28 8.21
CA ALA A 97 -8.48 4.67 6.91
C ALA A 97 -9.26 3.35 6.68
N LEU A 98 -9.39 2.51 7.71
CA LEU A 98 -10.19 1.28 7.65
C LEU A 98 -11.67 1.55 7.34
N LEU A 99 -12.25 2.57 7.95
CA LEU A 99 -13.65 2.93 7.74
C LEU A 99 -13.92 3.46 6.32
N ALA A 100 -12.91 4.05 5.68
CA ALA A 100 -12.99 4.55 4.29
C ALA A 100 -12.71 3.47 3.23
N ALA A 101 -11.90 2.47 3.56
CA ALA A 101 -11.40 1.49 2.60
C ALA A 101 -12.45 0.45 2.18
N ASP A 102 -12.36 -0.01 0.93
CA ASP A 102 -13.08 -1.21 0.45
C ASP A 102 -12.17 -2.45 0.47
N LEU A 103 -10.87 -2.23 0.30
CA LEU A 103 -9.82 -3.23 0.41
C LEU A 103 -8.67 -2.68 1.24
N VAL A 104 -8.19 -3.47 2.20
CA VAL A 104 -6.98 -3.19 2.97
C VAL A 104 -5.90 -4.17 2.57
N LEU A 105 -4.78 -3.63 2.11
CA LEU A 105 -3.55 -4.37 1.91
C LEU A 105 -2.70 -4.23 3.18
N ILE A 106 -2.19 -5.35 3.67
CA ILE A 106 -1.36 -5.42 4.87
C ILE A 106 0.06 -5.83 4.44
N PRO A 107 0.97 -4.88 4.14
CA PRO A 107 2.33 -5.20 3.74
C PRO A 107 3.07 -5.84 4.91
N VAL A 108 3.72 -6.99 4.72
CA VAL A 108 4.51 -7.67 5.75
C VAL A 108 5.84 -8.13 5.16
N GLN A 109 6.92 -8.04 5.94
CA GLN A 109 8.21 -8.60 5.51
C GLN A 109 8.23 -10.12 5.68
N PRO A 110 9.06 -10.87 4.92
CA PRO A 110 9.19 -12.30 5.11
C PRO A 110 9.94 -12.62 6.41
N SER A 111 9.27 -12.53 7.55
CA SER A 111 9.85 -12.76 8.87
C SER A 111 8.74 -13.14 9.84
N ALA A 112 8.96 -14.15 10.67
CA ALA A 112 7.99 -14.57 11.67
C ALA A 112 7.59 -13.41 12.60
N TYR A 113 8.56 -12.57 13.00
CA TYR A 113 8.28 -11.38 13.82
C TYR A 113 7.41 -10.35 13.12
N ASP A 114 7.55 -10.19 11.80
CA ASP A 114 6.71 -9.28 11.01
C ASP A 114 5.28 -9.80 10.90
N VAL A 115 5.13 -11.11 10.68
CA VAL A 115 3.82 -11.77 10.67
C VAL A 115 3.16 -11.64 12.04
N TRP A 116 3.88 -11.89 13.13
CA TRP A 116 3.34 -11.74 14.48
C TRP A 116 2.98 -10.28 14.81
N ALA A 117 3.79 -9.31 14.38
CA ALA A 117 3.49 -7.90 14.56
C ALA A 117 2.20 -7.46 13.81
N SER A 118 1.73 -8.24 12.84
CA SER A 118 0.49 -7.92 12.12
C SER A 118 -0.79 -8.25 12.88
N HIS A 119 -0.74 -8.96 14.02
CA HIS A 119 -1.92 -9.29 14.82
C HIS A 119 -2.69 -8.04 15.27
N GLU A 120 -2.00 -6.96 15.62
CA GLU A 120 -2.66 -5.69 15.98
C GLU A 120 -3.47 -5.13 14.81
N MET A 121 -2.92 -5.22 13.59
CA MET A 121 -3.63 -4.81 12.38
C MET A 121 -4.85 -5.71 12.11
N VAL A 122 -4.72 -7.02 12.37
CA VAL A 122 -5.82 -7.98 12.24
C VAL A 122 -6.97 -7.64 13.20
N THR A 123 -6.66 -7.37 14.46
CA THR A 123 -7.64 -6.95 15.47
C THR A 123 -8.34 -5.66 15.05
N LEU A 124 -7.60 -4.65 14.60
CA LEU A 124 -8.19 -3.39 14.13
C LEU A 124 -9.12 -3.58 12.93
N ILE A 125 -8.78 -4.46 11.98
CA ILE A 125 -9.65 -4.79 10.85
C ILE A 125 -10.92 -5.50 11.35
N ALA A 126 -10.79 -6.44 12.29
CA ALA A 126 -11.94 -7.14 12.86
C ALA A 126 -12.90 -6.16 13.57
N GLU A 127 -12.37 -5.21 14.35
CA GLU A 127 -13.14 -4.12 14.96
C GLU A 127 -13.84 -3.26 13.89
N ALA A 128 -13.12 -2.86 12.83
CA ALA A 128 -13.69 -2.05 11.76
C ALA A 128 -14.78 -2.78 10.97
N ARG A 129 -14.67 -4.11 10.81
CA ARG A 129 -15.68 -4.93 10.11
C ARG A 129 -17.03 -4.98 10.82
N VAL A 130 -17.10 -4.65 12.12
CA VAL A 130 -18.38 -4.44 12.83
C VAL A 130 -19.18 -3.31 12.18
N PHE A 131 -18.50 -2.25 11.73
CA PHE A 131 -19.12 -1.09 11.07
C PHE A 131 -19.08 -1.18 9.53
N ARG A 132 -18.12 -1.94 8.99
CA ARG A 132 -17.88 -2.15 7.56
C ARG A 132 -17.85 -3.65 7.20
N PRO A 133 -18.98 -4.37 7.24
CA PRO A 133 -19.00 -5.82 7.00
C PRO A 133 -18.39 -6.25 5.65
N GLN A 134 -18.47 -5.38 4.64
CA GLN A 134 -17.95 -5.55 3.28
C GLN A 134 -16.45 -5.26 3.14
N LEU A 135 -15.77 -4.78 4.19
CA LEU A 135 -14.34 -4.47 4.15
C LEU A 135 -13.55 -5.75 3.88
N ARG A 136 -12.84 -5.76 2.75
CA ARG A 136 -11.92 -6.83 2.36
C ARG A 136 -10.53 -6.54 2.91
N ALA A 137 -9.78 -7.58 3.24
CA ALA A 137 -8.38 -7.45 3.65
C ALA A 137 -7.53 -8.59 3.09
N ALA A 138 -6.29 -8.28 2.73
CA ALA A 138 -5.32 -9.25 2.24
C ALA A 138 -3.90 -8.87 2.67
N PHE A 139 -3.08 -9.87 2.97
CA PHE A 139 -1.65 -9.67 3.20
C PHE A 139 -0.89 -9.53 1.89
N VAL A 140 0.15 -8.69 1.89
CA VAL A 140 1.10 -8.56 0.79
C VAL A 140 2.49 -8.80 1.32
N ILE A 141 3.14 -9.87 0.89
CA ILE A 141 4.54 -10.13 1.24
C ILE A 141 5.40 -9.12 0.48
N ASN A 142 6.09 -8.27 1.23
CA ASN A 142 6.94 -7.21 0.73
C ASN A 142 8.39 -7.41 1.18
N ARG A 143 9.34 -6.81 0.47
CA ARG A 143 10.78 -6.91 0.74
C ARG A 143 11.25 -8.37 0.83
N ARG A 144 10.69 -9.24 -0.02
CA ARG A 144 11.11 -10.64 -0.11
C ARG A 144 12.55 -10.75 -0.58
N VAL A 145 13.42 -11.43 0.19
CA VAL A 145 14.80 -11.71 -0.26
C VAL A 145 14.78 -12.92 -1.21
N VAL A 146 15.13 -12.70 -2.47
CA VAL A 146 15.15 -13.74 -3.50
C VAL A 146 16.23 -14.78 -3.17
N GLY A 147 15.92 -16.06 -3.41
CA GLY A 147 16.86 -17.16 -3.19
C GLY A 147 16.92 -17.66 -1.74
N THR A 148 16.04 -17.19 -0.85
CA THR A 148 15.97 -17.62 0.55
C THR A 148 14.74 -18.49 0.82
N VAL A 149 14.86 -19.41 1.78
CA VAL A 149 13.73 -20.23 2.29
C VAL A 149 12.76 -19.38 3.11
N ILE A 150 13.25 -18.29 3.70
CA ILE A 150 12.49 -17.38 4.58
C ILE A 150 11.18 -16.88 3.95
N GLY A 151 11.17 -16.63 2.63
CA GLY A 151 9.94 -16.23 1.93
C GLY A 151 8.85 -17.31 1.98
N ARG A 152 9.22 -18.60 1.89
CA ARG A 152 8.26 -19.72 2.00
C ARG A 152 7.72 -19.84 3.42
N GLU A 153 8.57 -19.65 4.41
CA GLU A 153 8.18 -19.69 5.83
C GLU A 153 7.21 -18.56 6.18
N ALA A 154 7.42 -17.36 5.65
CA ALA A 154 6.50 -16.24 5.86
C ALA A 154 5.11 -16.51 5.28
N ARG A 155 5.03 -17.08 4.07
CA ARG A 155 3.76 -17.48 3.47
C ARG A 155 3.06 -18.57 4.29
N ALA A 156 3.81 -19.55 4.80
CA ALA A 156 3.27 -20.57 5.68
C ALA A 156 2.73 -19.96 6.99
N ALA A 157 3.47 -19.03 7.61
CA ALA A 157 3.01 -18.35 8.83
C ALA A 157 1.77 -17.47 8.62
N LEU A 158 1.56 -16.95 7.41
CA LEU A 158 0.35 -16.22 7.04
C LEU A 158 -0.84 -17.13 6.75
N ALA A 159 -0.63 -18.44 6.52
CA ALA A 159 -1.73 -19.38 6.27
C ALA A 159 -2.63 -19.56 7.51
N ASP A 160 -2.07 -19.36 8.70
CA ASP A 160 -2.80 -19.42 9.97
C ASP A 160 -3.51 -18.10 10.34
N GLN A 161 -3.32 -17.04 9.54
CA GLN A 161 -3.95 -15.74 9.76
C GLN A 161 -5.35 -15.68 9.12
N PRO A 162 -6.28 -14.84 9.64
CA PRO A 162 -7.66 -14.80 9.16
C PRO A 162 -7.84 -14.17 7.77
N PHE A 163 -6.80 -13.57 7.20
CA PHE A 163 -6.82 -12.98 5.87
C PHE A 163 -5.82 -13.69 4.96
N ALA A 164 -6.22 -13.93 3.72
CA ALA A 164 -5.34 -14.56 2.74
C ALA A 164 -4.18 -13.63 2.37
N ALA A 165 -3.01 -14.22 2.10
CA ALA A 165 -1.94 -13.52 1.42
C ALA A 165 -2.17 -13.55 -0.10
N LEU A 166 -1.96 -12.40 -0.76
CA LEU A 166 -1.95 -12.36 -2.23
C LEU A 166 -0.89 -13.32 -2.77
N GLN A 167 -1.16 -13.90 -3.95
CA GLN A 167 -0.17 -14.74 -4.63
C GLN A 167 1.03 -13.92 -5.09
N THR A 168 0.80 -12.66 -5.47
CA THR A 168 1.86 -11.72 -5.81
C THR A 168 2.67 -11.32 -4.59
N GLU A 169 3.99 -11.35 -4.72
CA GLU A 169 4.96 -10.91 -3.71
C GLU A 169 5.86 -9.82 -4.32
N VAL A 170 6.31 -8.89 -3.48
CA VAL A 170 7.25 -7.84 -3.89
C VAL A 170 8.61 -8.11 -3.25
N SER A 171 9.65 -8.22 -4.09
CA SER A 171 10.99 -8.54 -3.62
C SER A 171 11.76 -7.32 -3.13
N GLN A 172 12.70 -7.51 -2.20
CA GLN A 172 13.62 -6.45 -1.81
C GLN A 172 14.59 -6.16 -2.96
N ARG A 173 14.55 -4.94 -3.47
CA ARG A 173 15.33 -4.52 -4.64
C ARG A 173 15.81 -3.09 -4.46
N ILE A 174 17.06 -2.83 -4.86
CA ILE A 174 17.70 -1.50 -4.76
C ILE A 174 16.91 -0.45 -5.56
N VAL A 175 16.35 -0.83 -6.71
CA VAL A 175 15.56 0.06 -7.57
C VAL A 175 14.41 0.77 -6.85
N PHE A 176 13.81 0.17 -5.80
CA PHE A 176 12.78 0.85 -5.02
C PHE A 176 13.35 2.01 -4.20
N ALA A 177 14.53 1.86 -3.60
CA ALA A 177 15.17 2.93 -2.84
C ALA A 177 15.60 4.07 -3.79
N ASP A 178 16.26 3.73 -4.90
CA ASP A 178 16.75 4.71 -5.87
C ASP A 178 15.60 5.47 -6.55
N SER A 179 14.54 4.77 -6.97
CA SER A 179 13.40 5.40 -7.63
C SER A 179 12.63 6.32 -6.68
N VAL A 180 12.36 5.90 -5.44
CA VAL A 180 11.68 6.74 -4.44
C VAL A 180 12.49 7.98 -4.09
N ALA A 181 13.82 7.85 -3.96
CA ALA A 181 14.71 9.00 -3.72
C ALA A 181 14.63 10.03 -4.87
N ALA A 182 14.38 9.56 -6.09
CA ALA A 182 14.26 10.41 -7.28
C ALA A 182 12.80 10.84 -7.60
N GLY A 183 11.79 10.47 -6.79
CA GLY A 183 10.38 10.76 -7.12
C GLY A 183 9.83 9.95 -8.31
N ARG A 184 10.46 8.82 -8.61
CA ARG A 184 10.14 7.91 -9.72
C ARG A 184 9.44 6.66 -9.22
N LEU A 185 8.77 5.99 -10.15
CA LEU A 185 8.39 4.59 -10.01
C LEU A 185 9.54 3.69 -10.46
N ALA A 186 9.57 2.45 -9.96
CA ALA A 186 10.53 1.44 -10.42
C ALA A 186 10.41 1.15 -11.92
N CYS A 187 9.20 1.19 -12.49
CA CYS A 187 8.97 1.03 -13.92
C CYS A 187 9.48 2.22 -14.75
N GLU A 188 9.53 3.43 -14.20
CA GLU A 188 10.14 4.58 -14.86
C GLU A 188 11.68 4.54 -14.79
N ALA A 189 12.23 4.05 -13.68
CA ALA A 189 13.68 3.92 -13.50
C ALA A 189 14.26 2.75 -14.31
N ALA A 190 13.56 1.61 -14.35
CA ALA A 190 13.98 0.41 -15.07
C ALA A 190 12.76 -0.39 -15.58
N PRO A 191 12.22 -0.06 -16.78
CA PRO A 191 10.94 -0.59 -17.26
C PRO A 191 10.83 -2.12 -17.33
N LYS A 192 11.93 -2.80 -17.63
CA LYS A 192 11.96 -4.27 -17.79
C LYS A 192 12.43 -5.00 -16.54
N CYS A 193 12.63 -4.30 -15.42
CA CYS A 193 13.12 -4.95 -14.21
C CYS A 193 12.03 -5.82 -13.56
N ALA A 194 12.45 -6.75 -12.71
CA ALA A 194 11.50 -7.59 -11.99
C ALA A 194 10.62 -6.80 -11.01
N ALA A 195 11.08 -5.67 -10.45
CA ALA A 195 10.26 -4.81 -9.60
C ALA A 195 9.03 -4.26 -10.33
N ALA A 196 9.22 -3.77 -11.57
CA ALA A 196 8.13 -3.28 -12.40
C ALA A 196 7.07 -4.37 -12.65
N ARG A 197 7.52 -5.59 -12.97
CA ARG A 197 6.62 -6.74 -13.17
C ARG A 197 5.89 -7.15 -11.89
N GLU A 198 6.56 -7.14 -10.74
CA GLU A 198 5.96 -7.45 -9.44
C GLU A 198 4.88 -6.42 -9.06
N ILE A 199 5.12 -5.13 -9.32
CA ILE A 199 4.13 -4.06 -9.09
C ILE A 199 2.94 -4.17 -10.06
N ALA A 200 3.18 -4.43 -11.34
CA ALA A 200 2.11 -4.67 -12.32
C ALA A 200 1.21 -5.85 -11.91
N ALA A 201 1.81 -6.97 -11.50
CA ALA A 201 1.08 -8.12 -10.98
C ALA A 201 0.34 -7.82 -9.66
N LEU A 202 0.86 -6.92 -8.82
CA LEU A 202 0.19 -6.50 -7.60
C LEU A 202 -1.05 -5.65 -7.95
N ALA A 203 -0.92 -4.71 -8.88
CA ALA A 203 -2.04 -3.90 -9.36
C ALA A 203 -3.16 -4.76 -9.94
N GLN A 204 -2.80 -5.76 -10.77
CA GLN A 204 -3.78 -6.71 -11.30
C GLN A 204 -4.49 -7.50 -10.19
N ALA A 205 -3.74 -8.06 -9.23
CA ALA A 205 -4.32 -8.80 -8.11
C ALA A 205 -5.25 -7.93 -7.24
N VAL A 206 -4.91 -6.65 -7.07
CA VAL A 206 -5.76 -5.67 -6.36
C VAL A 206 -7.05 -5.39 -7.12
N GLN A 207 -6.99 -5.22 -8.44
CA GLN A 207 -8.18 -5.02 -9.27
C GLN A 207 -9.10 -6.26 -9.23
N GLU A 208 -8.53 -7.46 -9.28
CA GLU A 208 -9.27 -8.72 -9.15
C GLU A 208 -9.92 -8.84 -7.76
N ALA A 209 -9.19 -8.48 -6.70
CA ALA A 209 -9.71 -8.48 -5.34
C ALA A 209 -10.78 -7.42 -5.08
N LEU A 210 -10.92 -6.43 -5.97
CA LEU A 210 -11.93 -5.37 -5.90
C LEU A 210 -13.21 -5.69 -6.70
N ARG A 211 -13.15 -6.61 -7.66
CA ARG A 211 -14.34 -7.13 -8.37
C ARG A 211 -15.25 -7.92 -7.42
#